data_AF-A0A3N2QBZ8-F1
#
_entry.id   AF-A0A3N2QBZ8-F1
#
_cell.length_a   1.000
_cell.length_b   1.000
_cell.length_c   1.000
_cell.angle_alpha   90.00
_cell.angle_beta   90.00
_cell.angle_gamma   90.00
#
_symmetry.space_group_name_H-M   'P 1'
#
loop_
_entity.id
_entity.type
_entity.pdbx_description
1 polymer ?
#
loop_
_entity_poly.entity_id
_entity_poly.type
_entity_poly.pdbx_seq_one_letter_code
_entity_poly.pdbx_strand_id
1 'polypeptide(L)'
;MQNAIYYYKKYTCLCGLLLFLQAFNCANKRPRLVPQPAPVPPPAPEFIKTKNSHPLTIKAYQKVSCNEYTQKKSLEPLPKKSYKKIYNFDFEDAIQKLREAADAKRGIRWTLTGDTLLRNAAQASATLYVAEDYVIQILNIFRAAKKICALYGKSGSLFEKLATKCMNQYTSLDYAEETEDFWINKVKSTNSVVVMKLQLILFPEEDSDAINQKLRLAENYVGFDDTHYNITTTFTLGEQQFALEDKKWLKLTEKQQSEFKNRKSKKWYLRLDPFEQKLIDTYLNKFLDGAHYIPTQIRYIPGCRNAYQKRILSYDQMGRTTVLGHYYHSGALASFVPDKDISEQIARNNWLQVSEHTNNISVISLNNNVNIPVFGEKHIVEQTQRIVGDNTFMYVPINAFGTFTTPMFKEQIHQLLQETSEVYRDIYPDLCAGLAKTNPLPLENNIFQAKIEEIADAKDKNYFNKIRALKEAAENSNVKNKRIHNFDQITGNYYADIGANYIACTTVLNQRKDKAGASILFSCKSGKDRTGFMSYLVDGEIIRMTHPALDADQGTKLYKALACASHQQFLSSLNGGMPGRFGMKPVRLNETARSVQAYKQLFPRTASSTVIPF
;
A
#
# COMPACT_ATOMS: atom_id res chain seq x y z
N MET A 1 18.24 18.89 40.73
CA MET A 1 18.48 18.95 39.27
C MET A 1 19.39 17.81 38.75
N GLN A 2 20.46 17.43 39.47
CA GLN A 2 21.38 16.35 39.03
C GLN A 2 20.76 14.94 38.99
N ASN A 3 19.86 14.60 39.92
CA ASN A 3 19.17 13.29 39.90
C ASN A 3 18.22 13.14 38.70
N ALA A 4 17.57 14.21 38.24
CA ALA A 4 16.72 14.17 37.04
C ALA A 4 17.53 13.93 35.76
N ILE A 5 18.76 14.45 35.68
CA ILE A 5 19.69 14.21 34.56
C ILE A 5 20.20 12.76 34.54
N TYR A 6 20.40 12.16 35.72
CA TYR A 6 20.80 10.75 35.84
C TYR A 6 19.69 9.78 35.38
N TYR A 7 18.45 10.01 35.82
CA TYR A 7 17.29 9.23 35.33
C TYR A 7 17.03 9.47 33.83
N TYR A 8 17.20 10.70 33.35
CA TYR A 8 17.09 11.03 31.93
C TYR A 8 18.06 10.23 31.05
N LYS A 9 19.34 10.12 31.44
CA LYS A 9 20.35 9.31 30.72
C LYS A 9 20.05 7.82 30.76
N LYS A 10 19.57 7.29 31.90
CA LYS A 10 19.28 5.87 32.06
C LYS A 10 18.05 5.44 31.23
N TYR A 11 17.01 6.27 31.20
CA TYR A 11 15.82 6.02 30.38
C TYR A 11 16.07 6.23 28.87
N THR A 12 16.87 7.21 28.45
CA THR A 12 17.25 7.34 27.02
C THR A 12 18.04 6.14 26.53
N CYS A 13 18.93 5.60 27.38
CA CYS A 13 19.67 4.39 27.05
C CYS A 13 18.74 3.17 26.95
N LEU A 14 17.78 3.02 27.88
CA LEU A 14 16.85 1.89 27.89
C LEU A 14 15.83 1.93 26.73
N CYS A 15 15.26 3.10 26.43
CA CYS A 15 14.35 3.27 25.28
C CYS A 15 15.09 3.16 23.95
N GLY A 16 16.32 3.67 23.87
CA GLY A 16 17.20 3.45 22.72
C GLY A 16 17.51 1.96 22.52
N LEU A 17 17.76 1.23 23.60
CA LEU A 17 17.99 -0.22 23.58
C LEU A 17 16.74 -1.01 23.17
N LEU A 18 15.55 -0.64 23.65
CA LEU A 18 14.28 -1.28 23.29
C LEU A 18 13.90 -1.04 21.82
N LEU A 19 14.09 0.19 21.32
CA LEU A 19 13.90 0.52 19.90
C LEU A 19 14.95 -0.16 19.02
N PHE A 20 16.20 -0.25 19.49
CA PHE A 20 17.26 -1.00 18.83
C PHE A 20 16.92 -2.49 18.78
N LEU A 21 16.44 -3.10 19.87
CA LEU A 21 16.03 -4.51 19.94
C LEU A 21 14.79 -4.79 19.07
N GLN A 22 13.83 -3.87 18.98
CA GLN A 22 12.71 -3.97 18.02
C GLN A 22 13.20 -3.90 16.58
N ALA A 23 14.13 -3.00 16.27
CA ALA A 23 14.74 -2.91 14.94
C ALA A 23 15.62 -4.14 14.63
N PHE A 24 16.33 -4.70 15.62
CA PHE A 24 17.18 -5.88 15.50
C PHE A 24 16.35 -7.16 15.29
N ASN A 25 15.23 -7.31 16.01
CA ASN A 25 14.27 -8.39 15.79
C ASN A 25 13.57 -8.30 14.42
N CYS A 26 13.40 -7.10 13.86
CA CYS A 26 12.96 -6.92 12.48
C CYS A 26 14.07 -7.19 11.44
N ALA A 27 15.34 -7.01 11.80
CA ALA A 27 16.50 -7.12 10.90
C ALA A 27 17.14 -8.52 10.86
N ASN A 28 16.81 -9.42 11.79
CA ASN A 28 17.35 -10.79 11.83
C ASN A 28 16.85 -11.74 10.70
N LYS A 29 16.29 -11.20 9.62
CA LYS A 29 16.22 -11.90 8.32
C LYS A 29 17.43 -11.48 7.49
N ARG A 30 18.52 -12.25 7.58
CA ARG A 30 19.80 -12.00 6.88
C ARG A 30 19.56 -11.73 5.38
N PRO A 31 20.06 -10.63 4.80
CA PRO A 31 20.37 -10.61 3.37
C PRO A 31 21.67 -11.40 3.15
N ARG A 32 21.62 -12.43 2.30
CA ARG A 32 22.85 -13.10 1.83
C ARG A 32 23.64 -12.12 0.96
N LEU A 33 24.93 -12.00 1.26
CA LEU A 33 25.94 -11.35 0.45
C LEU A 33 26.00 -11.99 -0.94
N VAL A 34 26.23 -11.16 -1.95
CA VAL A 34 26.57 -11.58 -3.32
C VAL A 34 27.81 -12.50 -3.25
N PRO A 35 27.81 -13.69 -3.89
CA PRO A 35 29.01 -14.52 -3.92
C PRO A 35 30.08 -13.83 -4.78
N GLN A 36 31.28 -13.64 -4.21
CA GLN A 36 32.47 -13.47 -5.04
C GLN A 36 32.79 -14.79 -5.75
N PRO A 37 33.37 -14.77 -6.96
CA PRO A 37 33.76 -15.98 -7.66
C PRO A 37 34.82 -16.74 -6.85
N ALA A 38 34.58 -18.03 -6.63
CA ALA A 38 35.50 -18.91 -5.91
C ALA A 38 36.78 -19.16 -6.72
N PRO A 39 37.96 -19.23 -6.07
CA PRO A 39 39.19 -19.66 -6.73
C PRO A 39 39.12 -21.15 -7.09
N VAL A 40 39.76 -21.50 -8.20
CA VAL A 40 39.83 -22.86 -8.78
C VAL A 40 40.49 -23.83 -7.78
N PRO A 41 39.87 -24.97 -7.46
CA PRO A 41 40.47 -25.97 -6.58
C PRO A 41 41.51 -26.84 -7.31
N PRO A 42 42.59 -27.29 -6.63
CA PRO A 42 43.57 -28.20 -7.20
C PRO A 42 42.99 -29.63 -7.32
N PRO A 43 43.58 -30.48 -8.19
CA PRO A 43 43.05 -31.82 -8.45
C PRO A 43 43.19 -32.74 -7.22
N ALA A 44 42.16 -33.54 -6.97
CA ALA A 44 42.11 -34.49 -5.86
C ALA A 44 42.96 -35.75 -6.16
N PRO A 45 43.65 -36.31 -5.15
CA PRO A 45 44.36 -37.57 -5.25
C PRO A 45 43.42 -38.77 -5.12
N GLU A 46 43.76 -39.86 -5.82
CA GLU A 46 43.21 -41.20 -5.65
C GLU A 46 43.56 -41.78 -4.26
N PHE A 47 42.69 -42.64 -3.71
CA PHE A 47 42.97 -44.05 -3.36
C PHE A 47 41.95 -44.62 -2.35
N ILE A 48 41.56 -45.87 -2.64
CA ILE A 48 41.29 -47.04 -1.75
C ILE A 48 39.94 -47.22 -1.05
N LYS A 49 39.33 -48.34 -1.45
CA LYS A 49 38.26 -49.14 -0.84
C LYS A 49 38.64 -49.65 0.56
N THR A 50 37.68 -49.69 1.48
CA THR A 50 37.51 -50.83 2.41
C THR A 50 36.04 -51.05 2.79
N LYS A 51 35.77 -52.31 3.13
CA LYS A 51 34.48 -53.00 3.34
C LYS A 51 33.96 -52.90 4.80
N ASN A 52 32.72 -53.39 4.97
CA ASN A 52 31.98 -53.83 6.18
C ASN A 52 31.15 -52.71 6.84
N SER A 53 29.89 -52.89 7.26
CA SER A 53 29.18 -54.07 7.76
C SER A 53 27.64 -53.86 7.80
N HIS A 54 26.93 -54.98 7.61
CA HIS A 54 25.58 -55.44 8.03
C HIS A 54 24.29 -54.56 8.09
N PRO A 55 23.14 -55.14 7.66
CA PRO A 55 21.81 -54.51 7.69
C PRO A 55 20.97 -54.93 8.91
N LEU A 56 20.07 -54.04 9.35
CA LEU A 56 18.97 -54.37 10.26
C LEU A 56 17.62 -54.16 9.57
N THR A 57 16.83 -55.23 9.57
CA THR A 57 15.46 -55.38 9.06
C THR A 57 14.48 -55.21 10.22
N ILE A 58 13.38 -54.44 10.06
CA ILE A 58 12.12 -54.66 10.81
C ILE A 58 10.88 -54.28 9.95
N LYS A 59 10.10 -55.34 9.62
CA LYS A 59 8.63 -55.55 9.53
C LYS A 59 7.70 -54.35 9.21
N ALA A 60 6.90 -54.33 8.13
CA ALA A 60 5.73 -55.16 7.77
C ALA A 60 4.47 -54.93 8.63
N TYR A 61 3.43 -54.32 8.04
CA TYR A 61 2.03 -54.43 8.49
C TYR A 61 1.05 -54.61 7.31
N GLN A 62 0.45 -55.79 7.36
CA GLN A 62 -0.77 -56.40 6.80
C GLN A 62 -1.68 -55.67 5.79
N LYS A 63 -1.87 -56.40 4.68
CA LYS A 63 -3.05 -56.46 3.80
C LYS A 63 -4.28 -56.99 4.56
N VAL A 64 -5.45 -56.40 4.30
CA VAL A 64 -6.76 -57.05 4.49
C VAL A 64 -7.45 -57.13 3.13
N SER A 65 -7.86 -58.35 2.78
CA SER A 65 -8.63 -58.72 1.60
C SER A 65 -10.10 -58.93 1.97
N CYS A 66 -11.01 -58.48 1.12
CA CYS A 66 -12.35 -59.06 1.01
C CYS A 66 -12.71 -59.18 -0.48
N ASN A 67 -12.98 -60.41 -0.91
CA ASN A 67 -13.62 -60.76 -2.17
C ASN A 67 -14.94 -61.46 -1.82
N GLU A 68 -16.02 -61.13 -2.53
CA GLU A 68 -17.05 -62.05 -3.06
C GLU A 68 -18.05 -61.21 -3.90
N TYR A 69 -17.97 -61.30 -5.23
CA TYR A 69 -18.77 -62.13 -6.14
C TYR A 69 -20.22 -61.65 -6.37
N THR A 70 -20.47 -61.07 -7.55
CA THR A 70 -21.68 -61.34 -8.33
C THR A 70 -21.44 -61.10 -9.83
N GLN A 71 -21.99 -62.00 -10.65
CA GLN A 71 -21.71 -62.20 -12.08
C GLN A 71 -22.54 -61.30 -13.04
N LYS A 72 -21.97 -61.12 -14.24
CA LYS A 72 -22.58 -60.98 -15.59
C LYS A 72 -23.31 -59.68 -15.98
N LYS A 73 -22.72 -58.95 -16.93
CA LYS A 73 -23.14 -58.96 -18.36
C LYS A 73 -22.12 -58.19 -19.22
N SER A 74 -21.70 -58.80 -20.33
CA SER A 74 -20.83 -58.19 -21.34
C SER A 74 -21.58 -57.08 -22.08
N LEU A 75 -21.07 -55.85 -21.99
CA LEU A 75 -21.37 -54.76 -22.90
C LEU A 75 -20.06 -54.35 -23.56
N GLU A 76 -20.05 -54.36 -24.90
CA GLU A 76 -18.91 -53.92 -25.70
C GLU A 76 -18.48 -52.49 -25.28
N PRO A 77 -17.17 -52.20 -25.23
CA PRO A 77 -16.72 -50.85 -24.92
C PRO A 77 -17.02 -49.94 -26.11
N LEU A 78 -18.02 -49.07 -25.95
CA LEU A 78 -18.19 -47.88 -26.79
C LEU A 78 -16.85 -47.13 -26.88
N PRO A 79 -16.49 -46.61 -28.08
CA PRO A 79 -15.19 -45.98 -28.28
C PRO A 79 -15.06 -44.80 -27.33
N LYS A 80 -14.07 -44.87 -26.42
CA LYS A 80 -13.67 -43.76 -25.55
C LYS A 80 -13.16 -42.63 -26.43
N LYS A 81 -14.06 -41.77 -26.90
CA LYS A 81 -13.69 -40.42 -27.34
C LYS A 81 -13.09 -39.73 -26.12
N SER A 82 -11.76 -39.65 -26.09
CA SER A 82 -11.03 -38.88 -25.09
C SER A 82 -11.24 -37.40 -25.39
N TYR A 83 -12.41 -36.90 -24.99
CA TYR A 83 -12.61 -35.47 -24.87
C TYR A 83 -11.67 -34.99 -23.77
N LYS A 84 -10.50 -34.49 -24.18
CA LYS A 84 -9.56 -33.79 -23.32
C LYS A 84 -10.30 -32.58 -22.78
N LYS A 85 -10.98 -32.73 -21.63
CA LYS A 85 -11.76 -31.67 -20.99
C LYS A 85 -10.81 -30.48 -20.82
N ILE A 86 -10.99 -29.44 -21.63
CA ILE A 86 -10.20 -28.22 -21.55
C ILE A 86 -10.70 -27.51 -20.30
N TYR A 87 -9.90 -27.54 -19.24
CA TYR A 87 -10.18 -26.79 -18.01
C TYR A 87 -9.74 -25.35 -18.24
N ASN A 88 -10.59 -24.51 -18.84
CA ASN A 88 -10.30 -23.08 -18.89
C ASN A 88 -10.85 -22.43 -17.62
N PHE A 89 -10.03 -22.37 -16.57
CA PHE A 89 -10.41 -21.68 -15.33
C PHE A 89 -10.27 -20.17 -15.55
N ASP A 90 -11.38 -19.43 -15.40
CA ASP A 90 -11.39 -17.98 -15.51
C ASP A 90 -10.96 -17.35 -14.18
N PHE A 91 -9.69 -16.95 -14.11
CA PHE A 91 -9.13 -16.32 -12.92
C PHE A 91 -9.68 -14.91 -12.68
N GLU A 92 -9.95 -14.15 -13.74
CA GLU A 92 -10.39 -12.76 -13.62
C GLU A 92 -11.81 -12.71 -13.04
N ASP A 93 -12.73 -13.47 -13.64
CA ASP A 93 -14.11 -13.58 -13.17
C ASP A 93 -14.20 -14.14 -11.74
N ALA A 94 -13.46 -15.21 -11.44
CA ALA A 94 -13.47 -15.80 -10.11
C ALA A 94 -12.94 -14.84 -9.03
N ILE A 95 -11.85 -14.11 -9.32
CA ILE A 95 -11.29 -13.13 -8.38
C ILE A 95 -12.26 -11.95 -8.20
N GLN A 96 -12.89 -11.47 -9.28
CA GLN A 96 -13.87 -10.39 -9.18
C GLN A 96 -15.07 -10.78 -8.31
N LYS A 97 -15.64 -11.98 -8.51
CA LYS A 97 -16.74 -12.50 -7.69
C LYS A 97 -16.35 -12.64 -6.21
N LEU A 98 -15.13 -13.10 -5.93
CA LEU A 98 -14.64 -13.18 -4.56
C LEU A 98 -14.48 -11.79 -3.92
N ARG A 99 -14.04 -10.77 -4.68
CA ARG A 99 -13.94 -9.39 -4.17
C ARG A 99 -15.32 -8.82 -3.83
N GLU A 100 -16.31 -9.06 -4.69
CA GLU A 100 -17.70 -8.67 -4.46
C GLU A 100 -18.27 -9.38 -3.21
N ALA A 101 -18.06 -10.69 -3.09
CA ALA A 101 -18.49 -11.46 -1.91
C ALA A 101 -17.80 -11.00 -0.62
N ALA A 102 -16.51 -10.65 -0.68
CA ALA A 102 -15.75 -10.11 0.43
C ALA A 102 -16.34 -8.77 0.93
N ASP A 103 -16.69 -7.87 0.02
CA ASP A 103 -17.35 -6.60 0.36
C ASP A 103 -18.77 -6.83 0.90
N ALA A 104 -19.54 -7.76 0.32
CA ALA A 104 -20.87 -8.11 0.80
C ALA A 104 -20.85 -8.61 2.26
N LYS A 105 -19.88 -9.47 2.62
CA LYS A 105 -19.66 -9.91 4.01
C LYS A 105 -19.27 -8.79 4.97
N ARG A 106 -18.71 -7.70 4.43
CA ARG A 106 -18.42 -6.47 5.18
C ARG A 106 -19.61 -5.52 5.22
N GLY A 107 -20.76 -5.86 4.64
CA GLY A 107 -21.93 -4.98 4.57
C GLY A 107 -21.78 -3.85 3.54
N ILE A 108 -20.91 -4.04 2.55
CA ILE A 108 -20.65 -3.09 1.47
C ILE A 108 -21.26 -3.65 0.19
N ARG A 109 -22.17 -2.88 -0.43
CA ARG A 109 -22.76 -3.24 -1.72
C ARG A 109 -21.91 -2.70 -2.85
N TRP A 110 -21.70 -3.50 -3.89
CA TRP A 110 -20.85 -3.20 -5.04
C TRP A 110 -21.72 -2.99 -6.29
N THR A 111 -21.37 -2.02 -7.14
CA THR A 111 -21.90 -1.91 -8.51
C THR A 111 -20.75 -1.56 -9.47
N LEU A 112 -20.55 -2.38 -10.51
CA LEU A 112 -19.51 -2.19 -11.52
C LEU A 112 -20.12 -1.79 -12.86
N THR A 113 -19.59 -0.73 -13.46
CA THR A 113 -19.96 -0.32 -14.83
C THR A 113 -18.70 0.09 -15.58
N GLY A 114 -18.27 -0.73 -16.53
CA GLY A 114 -16.95 -0.58 -17.17
C GLY A 114 -15.84 -0.71 -16.14
N ASP A 115 -14.97 0.31 -16.06
CA ASP A 115 -13.93 0.40 -15.04
C ASP A 115 -14.35 1.21 -13.80
N THR A 116 -15.61 1.64 -13.70
CA THR A 116 -16.10 2.45 -12.59
C THR A 116 -16.80 1.58 -11.56
N LEU A 117 -16.27 1.61 -10.34
CA LEU A 117 -16.73 0.85 -9.20
C LEU A 117 -17.36 1.77 -8.16
N LEU A 118 -18.66 1.59 -7.95
CA LEU A 118 -19.43 2.23 -6.89
C LEU A 118 -19.60 1.27 -5.72
N ARG A 119 -19.19 1.70 -4.52
CA ARG A 119 -19.30 0.94 -3.27
C ARG A 119 -20.19 1.69 -2.29
N ASN A 120 -21.24 1.04 -1.80
CA ASN A 120 -22.13 1.62 -0.81
C ASN A 120 -21.89 0.97 0.55
N ALA A 121 -21.29 1.75 1.46
CA ALA A 121 -20.90 1.36 2.81
C ALA A 121 -21.87 1.85 3.90
N ALA A 122 -23.12 2.20 3.55
CA ALA A 122 -24.12 2.63 4.54
C ALA A 122 -24.43 1.56 5.61
N GLN A 123 -24.22 0.27 5.28
CA GLN A 123 -24.41 -0.88 6.18
C GLN A 123 -23.08 -1.54 6.55
N ALA A 124 -21.95 -0.85 6.36
CA ALA A 124 -20.64 -1.44 6.59
C ALA A 124 -20.47 -1.88 8.05
N SER A 125 -19.98 -3.10 8.21
CA SER A 125 -19.70 -3.73 9.50
C SER A 125 -18.22 -3.56 9.89
N ALA A 126 -17.92 -3.83 11.15
CA ALA A 126 -16.54 -3.85 11.64
C ALA A 126 -15.78 -5.16 11.28
N THR A 127 -16.39 -6.07 10.51
CA THR A 127 -15.83 -7.37 10.17
C THR A 127 -14.59 -7.21 9.30
N LEU A 128 -13.46 -7.73 9.79
CA LEU A 128 -12.16 -7.60 9.13
C LEU A 128 -11.79 -8.82 8.31
N TYR A 129 -11.92 -9.97 8.97
CA TYR A 129 -11.61 -11.26 8.40
C TYR A 129 -12.73 -11.72 7.48
N VAL A 130 -12.36 -12.06 6.24
CA VAL A 130 -13.20 -12.77 5.28
C VAL A 130 -12.32 -13.79 4.57
N ALA A 131 -12.81 -15.02 4.41
CA ALA A 131 -12.07 -16.12 3.78
C ALA A 131 -11.68 -15.79 2.32
N GLU A 132 -12.53 -15.03 1.63
CA GLU A 132 -12.43 -14.64 0.23
C GLU A 132 -11.09 -13.95 -0.08
N ASP A 133 -10.60 -13.10 0.81
CA ASP A 133 -9.31 -12.41 0.64
C ASP A 133 -8.15 -13.41 0.51
N TYR A 134 -8.17 -14.48 1.30
CA TYR A 134 -7.16 -15.53 1.26
C TYR A 134 -7.32 -16.45 0.05
N VAL A 135 -8.56 -16.74 -0.34
CA VAL A 135 -8.83 -17.49 -1.57
C VAL A 135 -8.31 -16.72 -2.79
N ILE A 136 -8.50 -15.39 -2.84
CA ILE A 136 -7.92 -14.55 -3.90
C ILE A 136 -6.39 -14.65 -3.91
N GLN A 137 -5.73 -14.65 -2.74
CA GLN A 137 -4.28 -14.85 -2.68
C GLN A 137 -3.86 -16.21 -3.27
N ILE A 138 -4.58 -17.29 -2.93
CA ILE A 138 -4.35 -18.64 -3.47
C ILE A 138 -4.54 -18.68 -4.99
N LEU A 139 -5.62 -18.08 -5.51
CA LEU A 139 -5.87 -18.03 -6.95
C LEU A 139 -4.77 -17.25 -7.69
N ASN A 140 -4.24 -16.17 -7.11
CA ASN A 140 -3.12 -15.44 -7.69
C ASN A 140 -1.81 -16.25 -7.73
N ILE A 141 -1.54 -17.09 -6.72
CA ILE A 141 -0.40 -18.03 -6.74
C ILE A 141 -0.55 -18.97 -7.95
N PHE A 142 -1.73 -19.57 -8.16
CA PHE A 142 -1.98 -20.45 -9.31
C PHE A 142 -1.91 -19.72 -10.65
N ARG A 143 -2.47 -18.50 -10.73
CA ARG A 143 -2.44 -17.66 -11.93
C ARG A 143 -1.01 -17.28 -12.32
N ALA A 144 -0.19 -16.90 -11.34
CA ALA A 144 1.22 -16.60 -11.55
C ALA A 144 1.99 -17.83 -12.05
N ALA A 145 1.75 -19.01 -11.47
CA ALA A 145 2.36 -20.25 -11.92
C ALA A 145 1.91 -20.67 -13.34
N LYS A 146 0.64 -20.47 -13.69
CA LYS A 146 0.12 -20.61 -15.06
C LYS A 146 0.87 -19.67 -16.02
N LYS A 147 1.04 -18.40 -15.64
CA LYS A 147 1.77 -17.41 -16.44
C LYS A 147 3.22 -17.85 -16.65
N ILE A 148 3.91 -18.32 -15.61
CA ILE A 148 5.26 -18.89 -15.71
C ILE A 148 5.31 -20.02 -16.75
N CYS A 149 4.38 -20.98 -16.72
CA CYS A 149 4.35 -22.05 -17.73
C CYS A 149 4.25 -21.51 -19.15
N ALA A 150 3.38 -20.52 -19.37
CA ALA A 150 3.19 -19.91 -20.68
C ALA A 150 4.48 -19.25 -21.20
N LEU A 151 5.25 -18.55 -20.33
CA LEU A 151 6.52 -17.90 -20.69
C LEU A 151 7.62 -18.87 -21.15
N TYR A 152 7.47 -20.16 -20.83
CA TYR A 152 8.38 -21.25 -21.20
C TYR A 152 7.73 -22.25 -22.17
N GLY A 153 6.62 -21.87 -22.82
CA GLY A 153 5.97 -22.71 -23.83
C GLY A 153 5.35 -24.01 -23.29
N LYS A 154 5.07 -24.08 -21.99
CA LYS A 154 4.40 -25.23 -21.35
C LYS A 154 2.94 -24.92 -21.05
N SER A 155 2.11 -25.97 -21.01
CA SER A 155 0.70 -25.85 -20.61
C SER A 155 0.60 -25.56 -19.11
N GLY A 156 -0.11 -24.49 -18.74
CA GLY A 156 -0.46 -24.18 -17.36
C GLY A 156 -1.70 -24.91 -16.82
N SER A 157 -2.24 -25.88 -17.56
CA SER A 157 -3.52 -26.56 -17.22
C SER A 157 -3.53 -27.30 -15.88
N LEU A 158 -2.35 -27.68 -15.37
CA LEU A 158 -2.23 -28.19 -14.00
C LEU A 158 -2.73 -27.17 -12.98
N PHE A 159 -2.33 -25.90 -13.12
CA PHE A 159 -2.69 -24.85 -12.17
C PHE A 159 -4.16 -24.42 -12.32
N GLU A 160 -4.75 -24.55 -13.51
CA GLU A 160 -6.19 -24.36 -13.72
C GLU A 160 -7.02 -25.44 -13.00
N LYS A 161 -6.57 -26.70 -13.05
CA LYS A 161 -7.20 -27.81 -12.30
C LYS A 161 -7.08 -27.60 -10.79
N LEU A 162 -5.92 -27.13 -10.32
CA LEU A 162 -5.73 -26.83 -8.90
C LEU A 162 -6.60 -25.66 -8.44
N ALA A 163 -6.73 -24.61 -9.25
CA ALA A 163 -7.64 -23.49 -9.00
C ALA A 163 -9.11 -23.96 -8.97
N THR A 164 -9.53 -24.78 -9.93
CA THR A 164 -10.88 -25.39 -9.96
C THR A 164 -11.15 -26.19 -8.70
N LYS A 165 -10.20 -27.05 -8.29
CA LYS A 165 -10.33 -27.84 -7.05
C LYS A 165 -10.43 -26.93 -5.83
N CYS A 166 -9.61 -25.87 -5.76
CA CYS A 166 -9.64 -24.91 -4.66
C CYS A 166 -11.00 -24.21 -4.56
N MET A 167 -11.55 -23.73 -5.69
CA MET A 167 -12.87 -23.09 -5.71
C MET A 167 -13.98 -24.05 -5.32
N ASN A 168 -13.99 -25.27 -5.87
CA ASN A 168 -14.97 -26.28 -5.50
C ASN A 168 -14.94 -26.57 -4.00
N GLN A 169 -13.73 -26.75 -3.43
CA GLN A 169 -13.55 -26.95 -1.98
C GLN A 169 -14.09 -25.77 -1.17
N TYR A 170 -13.72 -24.54 -1.55
CA TYR A 170 -14.22 -23.34 -0.89
C TYR A 170 -15.76 -23.26 -0.92
N THR A 171 -16.40 -23.64 -2.03
CA THR A 171 -17.86 -23.58 -2.18
C THR A 171 -18.62 -24.75 -1.55
N SER A 172 -17.99 -25.92 -1.34
CA SER A 172 -18.72 -27.17 -1.06
C SER A 172 -18.64 -27.69 0.38
N LEU A 173 -17.88 -27.06 1.28
CA LEU A 173 -17.43 -27.70 2.53
C LEU A 173 -17.34 -26.75 3.75
N ASP A 174 -18.23 -25.77 3.89
CA ASP A 174 -18.21 -24.76 4.98
C ASP A 174 -16.85 -24.06 5.20
N TYR A 175 -15.89 -24.18 4.27
CA TYR A 175 -14.57 -23.53 4.36
C TYR A 175 -14.68 -22.00 4.47
N ALA A 176 -15.79 -21.42 4.00
CA ALA A 176 -16.10 -20.02 4.17
C ALA A 176 -16.19 -19.59 5.65
N GLU A 177 -16.44 -20.53 6.57
CA GLU A 177 -16.57 -20.33 8.02
C GLU A 177 -15.29 -20.68 8.80
N GLU A 178 -14.25 -21.19 8.11
CA GLU A 178 -12.98 -21.53 8.74
C GLU A 178 -12.28 -20.31 9.35
N THR A 179 -11.32 -20.57 10.23
CA THR A 179 -10.57 -19.51 10.92
C THR A 179 -9.54 -18.82 10.02
N GLU A 180 -9.17 -17.59 10.37
CA GLU A 180 -8.11 -16.85 9.66
C GLU A 180 -6.76 -17.59 9.66
N ASP A 181 -6.43 -18.29 10.76
CA ASP A 181 -5.19 -19.07 10.87
C ASP A 181 -5.18 -20.28 9.93
N PHE A 182 -6.33 -20.94 9.75
CA PHE A 182 -6.49 -21.99 8.74
C PHE A 182 -6.12 -21.46 7.35
N TRP A 183 -6.66 -20.30 6.96
CA TRP A 183 -6.41 -19.73 5.63
C TRP A 183 -4.98 -19.22 5.45
N ILE A 184 -4.36 -18.65 6.48
CA ILE A 184 -2.93 -18.30 6.46
C ILE A 184 -2.09 -19.55 6.17
N ASN A 185 -2.38 -20.67 6.83
CA ASN A 185 -1.68 -21.93 6.60
C ASN A 185 -2.00 -22.52 5.22
N LYS A 186 -3.23 -22.36 4.74
CA LYS A 186 -3.63 -22.77 3.39
C LYS A 186 -2.86 -22.01 2.31
N VAL A 187 -2.69 -20.70 2.47
CA VAL A 187 -1.88 -19.86 1.56
C VAL A 187 -0.43 -20.33 1.53
N LYS A 188 0.18 -20.58 2.71
CA LYS A 188 1.56 -21.11 2.82
C LYS A 188 1.71 -22.46 2.13
N SER A 189 0.90 -23.44 2.52
CA SER A 189 0.97 -24.80 1.96
C SER A 189 0.75 -24.80 0.44
N THR A 190 -0.14 -23.93 -0.06
CA THR A 190 -0.36 -23.78 -1.50
C THR A 190 0.88 -23.23 -2.21
N ASN A 191 1.53 -22.21 -1.65
CA ASN A 191 2.77 -21.67 -2.20
C ASN A 191 3.86 -22.76 -2.32
N SER A 192 4.10 -23.52 -1.24
CA SER A 192 5.10 -24.59 -1.22
C SER A 192 4.78 -25.67 -2.26
N VAL A 193 3.51 -26.08 -2.39
CA VAL A 193 3.08 -27.03 -3.43
C VAL A 193 3.33 -26.48 -4.83
N VAL A 194 2.99 -25.22 -5.10
CA VAL A 194 3.15 -24.60 -6.43
C VAL A 194 4.62 -24.52 -6.80
N VAL A 195 5.50 -24.11 -5.87
CA VAL A 195 6.93 -24.06 -6.13
C VAL A 195 7.49 -25.46 -6.41
N MET A 196 7.13 -26.47 -5.61
CA MET A 196 7.53 -27.86 -5.89
C MET A 196 7.07 -28.33 -7.27
N LYS A 197 5.84 -27.98 -7.67
CA LYS A 197 5.35 -28.34 -9.01
C LYS A 197 6.15 -27.64 -10.10
N LEU A 198 6.38 -26.33 -9.99
CA LEU A 198 7.19 -25.56 -10.95
C LEU A 198 8.63 -26.11 -11.06
N GLN A 199 9.25 -26.50 -9.95
CA GLN A 199 10.55 -27.15 -9.93
C GLN A 199 10.55 -28.41 -10.79
N LEU A 200 9.58 -29.31 -10.55
CA LEU A 200 9.47 -30.57 -11.28
C LEU A 200 9.19 -30.39 -12.79
N ILE A 201 8.43 -29.37 -13.20
CA ILE A 201 7.98 -29.25 -14.59
C ILE A 201 8.81 -28.31 -15.46
N LEU A 202 9.53 -27.35 -14.85
CA LEU A 202 10.21 -26.26 -15.56
C LEU A 202 11.63 -26.01 -15.09
N PHE A 203 11.90 -26.17 -13.79
CA PHE A 203 13.16 -25.74 -13.18
C PHE A 203 13.77 -26.83 -12.29
N PRO A 204 14.09 -28.03 -12.83
CA PRO A 204 14.56 -29.16 -12.02
C PRO A 204 15.89 -28.86 -11.30
N GLU A 205 16.69 -27.96 -11.87
CA GLU A 205 18.01 -27.57 -11.35
C GLU A 205 18.00 -26.30 -10.49
N GLU A 206 16.87 -25.56 -10.43
CA GLU A 206 16.79 -24.37 -9.58
C GLU A 206 16.36 -24.75 -8.16
N ASP A 207 16.88 -24.02 -7.17
CA ASP A 207 16.42 -24.15 -5.79
C ASP A 207 15.03 -23.54 -5.59
N SER A 208 14.38 -23.93 -4.49
CA SER A 208 13.02 -23.47 -4.16
C SER A 208 12.93 -21.95 -3.94
N ASP A 209 14.00 -21.30 -3.48
CA ASP A 209 14.02 -19.86 -3.22
C ASP A 209 14.01 -19.06 -4.54
N ALA A 210 14.81 -19.48 -5.52
CA ALA A 210 14.85 -18.89 -6.85
C ALA A 210 13.49 -19.01 -7.56
N ILE A 211 12.87 -20.19 -7.48
CA ILE A 211 11.54 -20.41 -8.08
C ILE A 211 10.48 -19.57 -7.37
N ASN A 212 10.53 -19.46 -6.04
CA ASN A 212 9.64 -18.61 -5.27
C ASN A 212 9.80 -17.13 -5.66
N GLN A 213 11.02 -16.66 -5.92
CA GLN A 213 11.26 -15.30 -6.42
C GLN A 213 10.62 -15.07 -7.80
N LYS A 214 10.75 -16.04 -8.73
CA LYS A 214 10.06 -15.98 -10.03
C LYS A 214 8.54 -15.96 -9.87
N LEU A 215 8.01 -16.78 -8.96
CA LEU A 215 6.58 -16.81 -8.64
C LEU A 215 6.08 -15.47 -8.10
N ARG A 216 6.81 -14.88 -7.14
CA ARG A 216 6.50 -13.54 -6.59
C ARG A 216 6.55 -12.46 -7.64
N LEU A 217 7.52 -12.52 -8.55
CA LEU A 217 7.61 -11.56 -9.63
C LEU A 217 6.43 -11.72 -10.59
N ALA A 218 6.09 -12.94 -10.99
CA ALA A 218 4.91 -13.21 -11.82
C ALA A 218 3.60 -12.76 -11.15
N GLU A 219 3.42 -12.98 -9.85
CA GLU A 219 2.27 -12.47 -9.07
C GLU A 219 2.10 -10.95 -9.21
N ASN A 220 3.20 -10.20 -9.23
CA ASN A 220 3.14 -8.75 -9.38
C ASN A 220 2.69 -8.31 -10.78
N TYR A 221 2.98 -9.11 -11.82
CA TYR A 221 2.65 -8.79 -13.21
C TYR A 221 1.28 -9.31 -13.64
N VAL A 222 0.75 -10.39 -13.04
CA VAL A 222 -0.61 -10.86 -13.36
C VAL A 222 -1.72 -9.88 -12.99
N GLY A 223 -1.42 -8.84 -12.20
CA GLY A 223 -2.34 -7.71 -12.01
C GLY A 223 -2.66 -6.94 -13.29
N PHE A 224 -1.78 -6.97 -14.32
CA PHE A 224 -2.08 -6.34 -15.62
C PHE A 224 -3.19 -7.04 -16.42
N ASP A 225 -3.52 -8.27 -16.03
CA ASP A 225 -4.65 -9.01 -16.60
C ASP A 225 -5.98 -8.61 -15.90
N ASP A 226 -5.97 -7.81 -14.81
CA ASP A 226 -7.19 -7.40 -14.10
C ASP A 226 -7.71 -6.04 -14.56
N THR A 227 -9.02 -5.84 -14.45
CA THR A 227 -9.62 -4.51 -14.51
C THR A 227 -9.12 -3.62 -13.38
N HIS A 228 -8.55 -2.47 -13.73
CA HIS A 228 -8.19 -1.43 -12.78
C HIS A 228 -9.31 -0.41 -12.62
N TYR A 229 -9.93 -0.36 -11.43
CA TYR A 229 -11.09 0.50 -11.14
C TYR A 229 -10.78 1.99 -10.91
N ASN A 230 -11.70 2.86 -11.35
CA ASN A 230 -12.03 4.12 -10.69
C ASN A 230 -13.00 3.81 -9.55
N ILE A 231 -12.74 4.25 -8.32
CA ILE A 231 -13.50 3.79 -7.15
C ILE A 231 -14.21 4.97 -6.49
N THR A 232 -15.51 4.84 -6.26
CA THR A 232 -16.27 5.75 -5.38
C THR A 232 -16.88 4.95 -4.25
N THR A 233 -16.64 5.35 -3.01
CA THR A 233 -17.27 4.72 -1.84
C THR A 233 -18.15 5.72 -1.12
N THR A 234 -19.46 5.48 -1.10
CA THR A 234 -20.44 6.28 -0.35
C THR A 234 -20.61 5.72 1.06
N PHE A 235 -20.69 6.59 2.06
CA PHE A 235 -20.97 6.22 3.45
C PHE A 235 -21.79 7.31 4.15
N THR A 236 -22.37 7.00 5.29
CA THR A 236 -23.24 7.92 6.05
C THR A 236 -22.69 8.18 7.44
N LEU A 237 -22.84 9.41 7.92
CA LEU A 237 -22.55 9.81 9.30
C LEU A 237 -23.72 10.62 9.84
N GLY A 238 -24.52 10.01 10.72
CA GLY A 238 -25.85 10.52 11.03
C GLY A 238 -26.73 10.49 9.78
N GLU A 239 -27.41 11.60 9.51
CA GLU A 239 -28.24 11.78 8.31
C GLU A 239 -27.44 12.25 7.08
N GLN A 240 -26.18 12.66 7.29
CA GLN A 240 -25.35 13.21 6.23
C GLN A 240 -24.64 12.11 5.44
N GLN A 241 -24.77 12.14 4.11
CA GLN A 241 -24.07 11.23 3.21
C GLN A 241 -22.80 11.88 2.65
N PHE A 242 -21.75 11.06 2.52
CA PHE A 242 -20.45 11.42 1.97
C PHE A 242 -20.01 10.40 0.91
N ALA A 243 -19.06 10.79 0.05
CA ALA A 243 -18.32 9.86 -0.79
C ALA A 243 -16.83 10.17 -0.85
N LEU A 244 -16.05 9.09 -0.96
CA LEU A 244 -14.62 9.10 -1.26
C LEU A 244 -14.44 8.60 -2.69
N GLU A 245 -14.00 9.47 -3.59
CA GLU A 245 -13.72 9.15 -4.98
C GLU A 245 -12.21 9.10 -5.20
N ASP A 246 -11.71 7.98 -5.73
CA ASP A 246 -10.34 7.78 -6.18
C ASP A 246 -10.38 7.40 -7.66
N LYS A 247 -10.08 8.38 -8.51
CA LYS A 247 -10.01 8.23 -9.96
C LYS A 247 -8.58 8.03 -10.40
N LYS A 248 -8.43 7.12 -11.34
CA LYS A 248 -7.15 6.79 -11.94
C LYS A 248 -6.54 8.05 -12.53
N TRP A 249 -5.38 8.46 -12.03
CA TRP A 249 -4.58 9.58 -12.49
C TRP A 249 -3.27 9.12 -13.17
N LEU A 250 -2.90 9.82 -14.25
CA LEU A 250 -1.70 9.67 -15.09
C LEU A 250 -1.62 8.44 -16.01
N LYS A 251 -1.66 8.69 -17.32
CA LYS A 251 -1.19 7.75 -18.35
C LYS A 251 0.32 7.88 -18.53
N LEU A 252 0.97 6.87 -19.08
CA LEU A 252 2.39 6.99 -19.48
C LEU A 252 2.54 8.07 -20.55
N THR A 253 3.57 8.90 -20.44
CA THR A 253 3.90 9.92 -21.45
C THR A 253 4.37 9.29 -22.75
N GLU A 254 4.30 10.01 -23.88
CA GLU A 254 4.78 9.51 -25.17
C GLU A 254 6.26 9.07 -25.11
N LYS A 255 7.08 9.80 -24.34
CA LYS A 255 8.47 9.45 -24.09
C LYS A 255 8.60 8.11 -23.36
N GLN A 256 7.81 7.90 -22.30
CA GLN A 256 7.80 6.63 -21.57
C GLN A 256 7.30 5.47 -22.45
N GLN A 257 6.24 5.68 -23.23
CA GLN A 257 5.74 4.68 -24.18
C GLN A 257 6.80 4.32 -25.24
N SER A 258 7.52 5.31 -25.76
CA SER A 258 8.65 5.10 -26.68
C SER A 258 9.80 4.32 -26.02
N GLU A 259 10.06 4.55 -24.72
CA GLU A 259 11.02 3.74 -23.98
C GLU A 259 10.59 2.27 -23.87
N PHE A 260 9.31 1.97 -23.64
CA PHE A 260 8.80 0.59 -23.63
C PHE A 260 8.81 -0.05 -25.03
N LYS A 261 8.43 0.70 -26.07
CA LYS A 261 8.48 0.25 -27.47
C LYS A 261 9.90 -0.19 -27.84
N ASN A 262 10.89 0.59 -27.43
CA ASN A 262 12.30 0.34 -27.70
C ASN A 262 13.05 -0.33 -26.53
N ARG A 263 12.34 -0.95 -25.58
CA ARG A 263 12.91 -1.43 -24.30
C ARG A 263 14.15 -2.30 -24.46
N LYS A 264 14.25 -3.11 -25.51
CA LYS A 264 15.39 -4.02 -25.74
C LYS A 264 16.73 -3.30 -25.90
N SER A 265 16.73 -2.01 -26.26
CA SER A 265 17.94 -1.18 -26.29
C SER A 265 18.13 -0.29 -25.06
N LYS A 266 17.18 -0.31 -24.11
CA LYS A 266 17.22 0.54 -22.91
C LYS A 266 18.00 -0.13 -21.79
N LYS A 267 18.91 0.64 -21.18
CA LYS A 267 19.75 0.16 -20.08
C LYS A 267 18.94 -0.33 -18.87
N TRP A 268 17.80 0.29 -18.55
CA TRP A 268 16.96 -0.18 -17.44
C TRP A 268 16.44 -1.60 -17.68
N TYR A 269 16.06 -1.92 -18.92
CA TYR A 269 15.52 -3.23 -19.30
C TYR A 269 16.62 -4.30 -19.34
N LEU A 270 17.77 -3.98 -19.97
CA LEU A 270 18.91 -4.91 -20.10
C LEU A 270 19.46 -5.39 -18.74
N ARG A 271 19.21 -4.64 -17.67
CA ARG A 271 19.63 -4.96 -16.30
C ARG A 271 18.64 -5.85 -15.54
N LEU A 272 17.41 -5.98 -16.04
CA LEU A 272 16.41 -6.82 -15.38
C LEU A 272 16.78 -8.28 -15.52
N ASP A 273 16.35 -9.09 -14.55
CA ASP A 273 16.46 -10.54 -14.65
C ASP A 273 15.82 -11.03 -15.97
N PRO A 274 16.42 -12.00 -16.69
CA PRO A 274 15.85 -12.51 -17.95
C PRO A 274 14.41 -13.00 -17.83
N PHE A 275 14.00 -13.48 -16.65
CA PHE A 275 12.61 -13.85 -16.38
C PHE A 275 11.69 -12.61 -16.31
N GLU A 276 12.12 -11.51 -15.70
CA GLU A 276 11.36 -10.25 -15.69
C GLU A 276 11.25 -9.64 -17.08
N GLN A 277 12.32 -9.70 -17.87
CA GLN A 277 12.31 -9.28 -19.27
C GLN A 277 11.21 -10.00 -20.07
N LYS A 278 11.06 -11.33 -19.91
CA LYS A 278 9.97 -12.12 -20.51
C LYS A 278 8.58 -11.66 -20.07
N LEU A 279 8.41 -11.29 -18.80
CA LEU A 279 7.14 -10.75 -18.30
C LEU A 279 6.82 -9.41 -18.98
N ILE A 280 7.77 -8.49 -19.05
CA ILE A 280 7.59 -7.20 -19.73
C ILE A 280 7.26 -7.39 -21.20
N ASP A 281 7.97 -8.29 -21.89
CA ASP A 281 7.71 -8.63 -23.29
C ASP A 281 6.28 -9.12 -23.50
N THR A 282 5.78 -9.95 -22.57
CA THR A 282 4.42 -10.50 -22.63
C THR A 282 3.34 -9.44 -22.40
N TYR A 283 3.60 -8.49 -21.51
CA TYR A 283 2.67 -7.40 -21.18
C TYR A 283 2.93 -6.11 -21.96
N LEU A 284 3.77 -6.14 -23.00
CA LEU A 284 4.16 -4.93 -23.74
C LEU A 284 2.95 -4.10 -24.18
N ASN A 285 1.91 -4.74 -24.72
CA ASN A 285 0.72 -4.03 -25.19
C ASN A 285 0.01 -3.26 -24.07
N LYS A 286 0.07 -3.73 -22.82
CA LYS A 286 -0.50 -3.04 -21.65
C LYS A 286 0.29 -1.77 -21.30
N PHE A 287 1.62 -1.81 -21.45
CA PHE A 287 2.47 -0.63 -21.28
C PHE A 287 2.28 0.37 -22.43
N LEU A 288 2.13 -0.11 -23.68
CA LEU A 288 1.94 0.76 -24.84
C LEU A 288 0.56 1.43 -24.87
N ASP A 289 -0.48 0.74 -24.38
CA ASP A 289 -1.80 1.34 -24.13
C ASP A 289 -1.72 2.50 -23.12
N GLY A 290 -0.79 2.42 -22.16
CA GLY A 290 -0.48 3.49 -21.22
C GLY A 290 -1.58 3.80 -20.20
N ALA A 291 -2.73 3.13 -20.27
CA ALA A 291 -3.86 3.31 -19.35
C ALA A 291 -3.87 2.33 -18.16
N HIS A 292 -3.01 1.30 -18.19
CA HIS A 292 -2.86 0.36 -17.08
C HIS A 292 -1.87 0.89 -16.03
N TYR A 293 -2.25 0.90 -14.75
CA TYR A 293 -1.31 1.13 -13.66
C TYR A 293 -0.19 0.12 -13.63
N ILE A 294 1.01 0.63 -13.35
CA ILE A 294 2.13 -0.21 -12.93
C ILE A 294 1.90 -0.61 -11.46
N PRO A 295 1.80 -1.92 -11.15
CA PRO A 295 1.72 -2.41 -9.79
C PRO A 295 2.88 -1.91 -8.91
N THR A 296 2.62 -1.63 -7.62
CA THR A 296 3.59 -0.92 -6.75
C THR A 296 4.82 -1.76 -6.37
N GLN A 297 4.75 -3.06 -6.65
CA GLN A 297 5.82 -4.03 -6.47
C GLN A 297 6.79 -4.04 -7.65
N ILE A 298 6.38 -3.55 -8.84
CA ILE A 298 7.22 -3.49 -10.03
C ILE A 298 8.02 -2.18 -10.02
N ARG A 299 9.15 -2.19 -9.30
CA ARG A 299 9.86 -0.96 -8.89
C ARG A 299 11.02 -0.54 -9.79
N TYR A 300 11.44 -1.40 -10.70
CA TYR A 300 12.66 -1.22 -11.49
C TYR A 300 12.40 -0.78 -12.93
N ILE A 301 11.15 -0.39 -13.25
CA ILE A 301 10.74 0.09 -14.57
C ILE A 301 10.25 1.55 -14.52
N PRO A 302 10.30 2.29 -15.65
CA PRO A 302 9.77 3.66 -15.73
C PRO A 302 8.26 3.74 -15.54
N GLY A 303 7.78 4.84 -14.96
CA GLY A 303 6.35 5.16 -14.81
C GLY A 303 5.90 5.36 -13.36
N CYS A 304 4.97 6.29 -13.15
CA CYS A 304 4.28 6.49 -11.89
C CYS A 304 3.42 5.26 -11.53
N ARG A 305 3.35 4.94 -10.25
CA ARG A 305 2.66 3.76 -9.71
C ARG A 305 1.53 4.21 -8.80
N ASN A 306 0.42 3.47 -8.78
CA ASN A 306 -0.71 3.70 -7.87
C ASN A 306 -1.13 5.18 -7.78
N ALA A 307 -1.19 5.86 -8.93
CA ALA A 307 -1.43 7.30 -8.98
C ALA A 307 -2.92 7.58 -9.09
N TYR A 308 -3.49 8.30 -8.13
CA TYR A 308 -4.91 8.64 -8.12
C TYR A 308 -5.13 10.11 -7.84
N GLN A 309 -6.20 10.62 -8.43
CA GLN A 309 -6.83 11.85 -8.01
C GLN A 309 -7.95 11.50 -7.05
N LYS A 310 -7.90 12.11 -5.87
CA LYS A 310 -8.88 11.92 -4.81
C LYS A 310 -9.81 13.12 -4.71
N ARG A 311 -11.10 12.85 -4.52
CA ARG A 311 -12.12 13.85 -4.18
C ARG A 311 -12.96 13.37 -3.01
N ILE A 312 -13.29 14.30 -2.13
CA ILE A 312 -14.17 14.08 -0.99
C ILE A 312 -15.45 14.85 -1.28
N LEU A 313 -16.59 14.17 -1.23
CA LEU A 313 -17.90 14.72 -1.58
C LEU A 313 -18.85 14.65 -0.38
N SER A 314 -19.71 15.63 -0.21
CA SER A 314 -20.96 15.53 0.57
C SER A 314 -22.17 15.59 -0.36
N TYR A 315 -23.28 14.99 0.08
CA TYR A 315 -24.56 15.03 -0.61
C TYR A 315 -25.59 15.76 0.24
N ASP A 316 -26.30 16.73 -0.31
CA ASP A 316 -27.44 17.32 0.39
C ASP A 316 -28.66 16.38 0.39
N GLN A 317 -29.75 16.79 1.04
CA GLN A 317 -31.00 16.01 1.10
C GLN A 317 -31.64 15.76 -0.27
N MET A 318 -31.30 16.56 -1.29
CA MET A 318 -31.76 16.39 -2.67
C MET A 318 -30.81 15.51 -3.49
N GLY A 319 -29.73 15.00 -2.90
CA GLY A 319 -28.70 14.21 -3.58
C GLY A 319 -27.71 15.03 -4.41
N ARG A 320 -27.69 16.36 -4.27
CA ARG A 320 -26.72 17.23 -4.97
C ARG A 320 -25.37 17.15 -4.28
N THR A 321 -24.31 17.04 -5.09
CA THR A 321 -22.93 16.87 -4.59
C THR A 321 -22.22 18.20 -4.38
N THR A 322 -21.52 18.33 -3.25
CA THR A 322 -20.52 19.39 -3.01
C THR A 322 -19.14 18.77 -2.83
N VAL A 323 -18.13 19.35 -3.48
CA VAL A 323 -16.73 18.94 -3.30
C VAL A 323 -16.20 19.60 -2.03
N LEU A 324 -15.79 18.79 -1.07
CA LEU A 324 -15.18 19.27 0.18
C LEU A 324 -13.68 19.47 0.04
N GLY A 325 -13.07 18.69 -0.85
CA GLY A 325 -11.65 18.78 -1.14
C GLY A 325 -11.21 17.81 -2.22
N HIS A 326 -10.02 18.07 -2.75
CA HIS A 326 -9.32 17.20 -3.68
C HIS A 326 -7.81 17.23 -3.44
N TYR A 327 -7.16 16.11 -3.69
CA TYR A 327 -5.70 15.99 -3.67
C TYR A 327 -5.29 14.78 -4.52
N TYR A 328 -4.00 14.53 -4.60
CA TYR A 328 -3.43 13.43 -5.35
C TYR A 328 -2.56 12.56 -4.47
N HIS A 329 -2.46 11.28 -4.83
CA HIS A 329 -1.49 10.37 -4.22
C HIS A 329 -0.87 9.44 -5.25
N SER A 330 0.33 8.94 -4.93
CA SER A 330 1.05 7.98 -5.76
C SER A 330 2.07 7.16 -4.97
N GLY A 331 2.65 6.16 -5.62
CA GLY A 331 3.92 5.58 -5.21
C GLY A 331 5.08 6.56 -5.42
N ALA A 332 6.23 6.27 -4.81
CA ALA A 332 7.40 7.14 -4.89
C ALA A 332 7.77 7.47 -6.36
N LEU A 333 8.01 8.76 -6.62
CA LEU A 333 8.52 9.25 -7.91
C LEU A 333 9.96 8.79 -8.17
N ALA A 334 10.73 8.61 -7.08
CA ALA A 334 12.08 8.07 -7.12
C ALA A 334 12.14 6.69 -7.79
N SER A 335 13.22 6.46 -8.52
CA SER A 335 13.51 5.17 -9.15
C SER A 335 14.26 4.26 -8.19
N PHE A 336 13.99 2.96 -8.25
CA PHE A 336 14.71 1.96 -7.45
C PHE A 336 15.84 1.28 -8.23
N VAL A 337 16.10 1.71 -9.47
CA VAL A 337 17.20 1.18 -10.28
C VAL A 337 18.53 1.53 -9.59
N PRO A 338 19.46 0.56 -9.38
CA PRO A 338 20.73 0.83 -8.69
C PRO A 338 21.68 1.77 -9.45
N ASP A 339 21.55 1.82 -10.77
CA ASP A 339 22.33 2.72 -11.64
C ASP A 339 21.90 4.17 -11.42
N LYS A 340 22.83 5.03 -11.02
CA LYS A 340 22.52 6.41 -10.63
C LYS A 340 21.93 7.22 -11.78
N ASP A 341 22.49 7.11 -12.99
CA ASP A 341 22.08 7.93 -14.12
C ASP A 341 20.73 7.49 -14.66
N ILE A 342 20.53 6.18 -14.79
CA ILE A 342 19.23 5.62 -15.19
C ILE A 342 18.17 5.92 -14.12
N SER A 343 18.53 5.79 -12.84
CA SER A 343 17.63 6.09 -11.72
C SER A 343 17.15 7.54 -11.77
N GLU A 344 18.07 8.47 -11.96
CA GLU A 344 17.77 9.90 -12.08
C GLU A 344 16.92 10.20 -13.33
N GLN A 345 17.24 9.59 -14.48
CA GLN A 345 16.44 9.72 -15.69
C GLN A 345 15.00 9.24 -15.49
N ILE A 346 14.81 8.06 -14.90
CA ILE A 346 13.48 7.51 -14.62
C ILE A 346 12.72 8.42 -13.65
N ALA A 347 13.37 8.88 -12.58
CA ALA A 347 12.75 9.75 -11.60
C ALA A 347 12.29 11.08 -12.24
N ARG A 348 13.14 11.69 -13.09
CA ARG A 348 12.77 12.88 -13.88
C ARG A 348 11.61 12.63 -14.83
N ASN A 349 11.60 11.48 -15.53
CA ASN A 349 10.49 11.11 -16.39
C ASN A 349 9.18 10.90 -15.60
N ASN A 350 9.25 10.33 -14.39
CA ASN A 350 8.09 10.19 -13.51
C ASN A 350 7.58 11.56 -13.03
N TRP A 351 8.48 12.51 -12.73
CA TRP A 351 8.07 13.87 -12.40
C TRP A 351 7.45 14.59 -13.61
N LEU A 352 8.04 14.42 -14.81
CA LEU A 352 7.47 14.96 -16.05
C LEU A 352 6.04 14.45 -16.29
N GLN A 353 5.80 13.16 -16.02
CA GLN A 353 4.46 12.58 -16.11
C GLN A 353 3.45 13.29 -15.19
N VAL A 354 3.86 13.69 -13.99
CA VAL A 354 3.02 14.50 -13.08
C VAL A 354 2.85 15.91 -13.61
N SER A 355 3.94 16.58 -14.00
CA SER A 355 3.92 17.99 -14.41
C SER A 355 3.18 18.24 -15.72
N GLU A 356 3.21 17.30 -16.67
CA GLU A 356 2.40 17.37 -17.90
C GLU A 356 0.89 17.45 -17.60
N HIS A 357 0.47 16.97 -16.42
CA HIS A 357 -0.92 17.00 -16.00
C HIS A 357 -1.27 18.23 -15.14
N THR A 358 -0.33 18.71 -14.33
CA THR A 358 -0.50 19.91 -13.50
C THR A 358 0.83 20.57 -13.20
N ASN A 359 0.93 21.86 -13.53
CA ASN A 359 2.15 22.65 -13.34
C ASN A 359 2.26 23.24 -11.93
N ASN A 360 1.22 23.13 -11.10
CA ASN A 360 1.17 23.75 -9.78
C ASN A 360 0.84 22.70 -8.72
N ILE A 361 1.85 21.91 -8.32
CA ILE A 361 1.71 20.84 -7.36
C ILE A 361 2.84 20.81 -6.34
N SER A 362 2.47 20.74 -5.05
CA SER A 362 3.39 20.49 -3.95
C SER A 362 3.47 19.00 -3.67
N VAL A 363 4.68 18.48 -3.53
CA VAL A 363 4.97 17.06 -3.33
C VAL A 363 5.38 16.79 -1.89
N ILE A 364 4.68 15.86 -1.24
CA ILE A 364 4.96 15.43 0.13
C ILE A 364 5.48 13.98 0.13
N SER A 365 6.69 13.77 0.66
CA SER A 365 7.23 12.43 0.90
C SER A 365 6.95 11.97 2.32
N LEU A 366 6.33 10.79 2.45
CA LEU A 366 6.04 10.10 3.71
C LEU A 366 7.12 9.09 4.13
N ASN A 367 8.26 9.13 3.44
CA ASN A 367 9.38 8.21 3.63
C ASN A 367 10.28 8.68 4.78
N ASN A 368 11.37 7.97 5.08
CA ASN A 368 12.39 8.49 6.01
C ASN A 368 13.64 8.97 5.28
N ASN A 369 14.24 10.04 5.79
CA ASN A 369 15.52 10.59 5.36
C ASN A 369 16.69 10.12 6.25
N VAL A 370 16.75 8.82 6.55
CA VAL A 370 17.87 8.22 7.29
C VAL A 370 18.38 7.01 6.53
N ASN A 371 19.71 6.89 6.46
CA ASN A 371 20.34 5.73 5.86
C ASN A 371 20.26 4.55 6.83
N ILE A 372 19.23 3.72 6.68
CA ILE A 372 19.13 2.45 7.41
C ILE A 372 19.43 1.33 6.39
N PRO A 373 20.49 0.52 6.59
CA PRO A 373 20.96 -0.48 5.62
C PRO A 373 19.88 -1.41 5.07
N VAL A 374 18.79 -1.63 5.81
CA VAL A 374 17.70 -2.56 5.46
C VAL A 374 16.54 -1.88 4.71
N PHE A 375 16.31 -0.57 4.88
CA PHE A 375 15.09 0.10 4.40
C PHE A 375 15.30 0.98 3.15
N GLY A 376 16.47 1.58 3.00
CA GLY A 376 16.87 2.32 1.78
C GLY A 376 15.94 3.49 1.39
N GLU A 377 15.28 4.14 2.35
CA GLU A 377 14.28 5.19 2.07
C GLU A 377 14.87 6.59 1.87
N LYS A 378 16.09 6.83 2.38
CA LYS A 378 16.79 8.12 2.24
C LYS A 378 16.89 8.57 0.78
N HIS A 379 17.29 7.65 -0.10
CA HIS A 379 17.35 7.86 -1.54
C HIS A 379 16.01 8.37 -2.12
N ILE A 380 14.87 7.86 -1.63
CA ILE A 380 13.55 8.28 -2.11
C ILE A 380 13.32 9.76 -1.82
N VAL A 381 13.63 10.20 -0.59
CA VAL A 381 13.46 11.59 -0.16
C VAL A 381 14.38 12.50 -0.98
N GLU A 382 15.68 12.19 -1.01
CA GLU A 382 16.68 13.03 -1.67
C GLU A 382 16.49 13.10 -3.19
N GLN A 383 16.16 11.99 -3.85
CA GLN A 383 15.90 12.00 -5.29
C GLN A 383 14.61 12.74 -5.62
N THR A 384 13.56 12.57 -4.82
CA THR A 384 12.30 13.32 -5.03
C THR A 384 12.54 14.82 -4.85
N GLN A 385 13.23 15.22 -3.79
CA GLN A 385 13.58 16.63 -3.56
C GLN A 385 14.34 17.23 -4.75
N ARG A 386 15.36 16.52 -5.27
CA ARG A 386 16.15 16.99 -6.43
C ARG A 386 15.35 17.17 -7.71
N ILE A 387 14.38 16.31 -7.99
CA ILE A 387 13.61 16.37 -9.25
C ILE A 387 12.46 17.37 -9.19
N VAL A 388 11.87 17.60 -8.01
CA VAL A 388 10.72 18.51 -7.86
C VAL A 388 11.14 19.94 -7.47
N GLY A 389 12.26 20.08 -6.75
CA GLY A 389 12.77 21.35 -6.23
C GLY A 389 12.35 21.62 -4.78
N ASP A 390 13.16 22.39 -4.05
CA ASP A 390 12.97 22.62 -2.60
C ASP A 390 11.66 23.36 -2.28
N ASN A 391 11.27 24.32 -3.11
CA ASN A 391 10.08 25.15 -2.89
C ASN A 391 8.77 24.36 -2.98
N THR A 392 8.77 23.24 -3.71
CA THR A 392 7.58 22.40 -3.93
C THR A 392 7.65 21.09 -3.15
N PHE A 393 8.69 20.87 -2.34
CA PHE A 393 8.91 19.60 -1.64
C PHE A 393 8.74 19.72 -0.13
N MET A 394 7.93 18.83 0.43
CA MET A 394 7.76 18.64 1.86
C MET A 394 8.15 17.20 2.23
N TYR A 395 8.72 17.00 3.41
CA TYR A 395 9.07 15.69 3.93
C TYR A 395 8.54 15.50 5.35
N VAL A 396 7.67 14.51 5.52
CA VAL A 396 6.96 14.21 6.77
C VAL A 396 7.00 12.70 7.06
N PRO A 397 7.93 12.23 7.89
CA PRO A 397 8.14 10.81 8.16
C PRO A 397 7.13 10.30 9.18
N ILE A 398 6.28 9.36 8.77
CA ILE A 398 5.19 8.86 9.63
C ILE A 398 5.39 7.41 10.13
N ASN A 399 6.57 6.82 9.92
CA ASN A 399 6.88 5.47 10.40
C ASN A 399 7.81 5.47 11.62
N ALA A 400 8.08 4.27 12.18
CA ALA A 400 8.77 4.09 13.45
C ALA A 400 10.14 4.76 13.50
N PHE A 401 10.83 4.80 12.35
CA PHE A 401 12.15 5.37 12.22
C PHE A 401 12.15 6.89 11.97
N GLY A 402 10.96 7.50 11.86
CA GLY A 402 10.81 8.96 11.83
C GLY A 402 11.42 9.65 13.05
N THR A 403 11.57 8.91 14.18
CA THR A 403 12.36 9.28 15.37
C THR A 403 13.71 9.91 15.05
N PHE A 404 14.40 9.37 14.04
CA PHE A 404 15.80 9.65 13.76
C PHE A 404 16.00 10.72 12.70
N THR A 405 14.91 11.27 12.18
CA THR A 405 14.95 12.22 11.06
C THR A 405 14.45 13.60 11.48
N THR A 406 14.96 14.65 10.85
CA THR A 406 14.35 15.99 10.97
C THR A 406 13.38 16.17 9.81
N PRO A 407 12.08 16.37 10.06
CA PRO A 407 11.13 16.64 8.99
C PRO A 407 11.37 18.01 8.35
N MET A 408 10.90 18.19 7.13
CA MET A 408 10.99 19.45 6.39
C MET A 408 9.59 19.86 5.98
N PHE A 409 9.01 20.79 6.75
CA PHE A 409 7.65 21.28 6.54
C PHE A 409 7.47 22.77 6.83
N LYS A 410 8.44 23.42 7.47
CA LYS A 410 8.25 24.75 8.06
C LYS A 410 7.94 25.79 7.00
N GLU A 411 8.72 25.82 5.92
CA GLU A 411 8.52 26.76 4.81
C GLU A 411 7.16 26.55 4.14
N GLN A 412 6.76 25.30 3.89
CA GLN A 412 5.45 25.00 3.31
C GLN A 412 4.31 25.44 4.22
N ILE A 413 4.45 25.27 5.54
CA ILE A 413 3.47 25.79 6.50
C ILE A 413 3.45 27.31 6.46
N HIS A 414 4.59 27.99 6.52
CA HIS A 414 4.63 29.46 6.45
C HIS A 414 3.97 30.00 5.17
N GLN A 415 4.19 29.36 4.03
CA GLN A 415 3.51 29.70 2.79
C GLN A 415 1.98 29.54 2.94
N LEU A 416 1.51 28.43 3.51
CA LEU A 416 0.08 28.25 3.79
C LEU A 416 -0.48 29.32 4.75
N LEU A 417 0.27 29.73 5.77
CA LEU A 417 -0.13 30.80 6.69
C LEU A 417 -0.27 32.14 5.96
N GLN A 418 0.64 32.44 5.02
CA GLN A 418 0.58 33.63 4.18
C GLN A 418 -0.65 33.58 3.27
N GLU A 419 -0.84 32.49 2.53
CA GLU A 419 -1.99 32.32 1.64
C GLU A 419 -3.32 32.38 2.41
N THR A 420 -3.36 31.83 3.62
CA THR A 420 -4.51 31.95 4.53
C THR A 420 -4.78 33.42 4.88
N SER A 421 -3.73 34.16 5.22
CA SER A 421 -3.82 35.59 5.57
C SER A 421 -4.26 36.46 4.39
N GLU A 422 -3.96 36.06 3.16
CA GLU A 422 -4.41 36.74 1.95
C GLU A 422 -5.89 36.50 1.67
N VAL A 423 -6.35 35.25 1.78
CA VAL A 423 -7.75 34.87 1.50
C VAL A 423 -8.73 35.38 2.57
N TYR A 424 -8.33 35.36 3.84
CA TYR A 424 -9.21 35.70 4.96
C TYR A 424 -9.08 37.14 5.45
N ARG A 425 -8.21 37.96 4.82
CA ARG A 425 -7.87 39.31 5.30
C ARG A 425 -9.10 40.18 5.59
N ASP A 426 -10.05 40.17 4.67
CA ASP A 426 -11.21 41.05 4.72
C ASP A 426 -12.29 40.52 5.68
N ILE A 427 -12.22 39.24 6.05
CA ILE A 427 -13.17 38.58 6.94
C ILE A 427 -12.66 38.60 8.39
N TYR A 428 -11.37 38.32 8.60
CA TYR A 428 -10.75 38.20 9.91
C TYR A 428 -9.38 38.92 9.99
N PRO A 429 -9.34 40.25 9.79
CA PRO A 429 -8.09 41.01 9.66
C PRO A 429 -7.16 40.84 10.86
N ASP A 430 -7.74 40.79 12.05
CA ASP A 430 -7.06 40.63 13.33
C ASP A 430 -6.40 39.27 13.53
N LEU A 431 -7.00 38.20 13.00
CA LEU A 431 -6.41 36.86 13.00
C LEU A 431 -5.29 36.78 11.96
N CYS A 432 -5.52 37.32 10.77
CA CYS A 432 -4.50 37.38 9.71
C CYS A 432 -3.25 38.17 10.14
N ALA A 433 -3.41 39.26 10.88
CA ALA A 433 -2.29 39.99 11.48
C ALA A 433 -1.50 39.13 12.48
N GLY A 434 -2.19 38.30 13.26
CA GLY A 434 -1.57 37.34 14.18
C GLY A 434 -0.79 36.23 13.47
N LEU A 435 -1.26 35.77 12.29
CA LEU A 435 -0.57 34.76 11.50
C LEU A 435 0.78 35.25 10.94
N ALA A 436 0.88 36.53 10.61
CA ALA A 436 2.12 37.13 10.08
C ALA A 436 3.23 37.29 11.14
N LYS A 437 2.90 37.20 12.44
CA LYS A 437 3.88 37.31 13.53
C LYS A 437 4.63 36.00 13.73
N THR A 438 5.96 36.05 13.68
CA THR A 438 6.85 34.93 13.98
C THR A 438 7.26 34.93 15.46
N ASN A 439 7.29 33.76 16.09
CA ASN A 439 7.66 33.58 17.51
C ASN A 439 6.86 34.46 18.48
N PRO A 440 5.52 34.44 18.44
CA PRO A 440 4.70 35.22 19.35
C PRO A 440 4.97 34.83 20.81
N LEU A 441 4.93 35.83 21.69
CA LEU A 441 5.01 35.58 23.14
C LEU A 441 3.82 34.70 23.57
N PRO A 442 3.92 33.92 24.68
CA PRO A 442 2.81 33.10 25.17
C PRO A 442 1.48 33.85 25.31
N LEU A 443 1.55 35.13 25.71
CA LEU A 443 0.39 36.02 25.81
C LEU A 443 -0.28 36.27 24.44
N GLU A 444 0.51 36.43 23.39
CA GLU A 444 0.01 36.62 22.03
C GLU A 444 -0.64 35.35 21.47
N ASN A 445 -0.16 34.16 21.85
CA ASN A 445 -0.82 32.90 21.52
C ASN A 445 -2.19 32.77 22.20
N ASN A 446 -2.31 33.21 23.46
CA ASN A 446 -3.60 33.22 24.15
C ASN A 446 -4.58 34.20 23.51
N ILE A 447 -4.09 35.38 23.09
CA ILE A 447 -4.91 36.37 22.35
C ILE A 447 -5.35 35.78 21.01
N PHE A 448 -4.45 35.12 20.28
CA PHE A 448 -4.80 34.47 19.02
C PHE A 448 -5.86 33.38 19.22
N GLN A 449 -5.75 32.55 20.26
CA GLN A 449 -6.79 31.56 20.58
C GLN A 449 -8.12 32.22 20.93
N ALA A 450 -8.13 33.26 21.78
CA ALA A 450 -9.36 33.96 22.14
C ALA A 450 -10.09 34.49 20.90
N LYS A 451 -9.35 35.07 19.94
CA LYS A 451 -9.92 35.52 18.66
C LYS A 451 -10.46 34.38 17.80
N ILE A 452 -9.86 33.18 17.83
CA ILE A 452 -10.44 32.01 17.16
C ILE A 452 -11.76 31.61 17.82
N GLU A 453 -11.86 31.69 19.15
CA GLU A 453 -13.08 31.35 19.87
C GLU A 453 -14.26 32.27 19.53
N GLU A 454 -13.97 33.53 19.19
CA GLU A 454 -14.92 34.56 18.76
C GLU A 454 -15.47 34.35 17.33
N ILE A 455 -14.86 33.46 16.52
CA ILE A 455 -15.36 33.18 15.16
C ILE A 455 -16.74 32.52 15.24
N ALA A 456 -17.75 33.20 14.69
CA ALA A 456 -19.13 32.70 14.65
C ALA A 456 -19.32 31.53 13.67
N ASP A 457 -18.65 31.55 12.51
CA ASP A 457 -18.72 30.45 11.55
C ASP A 457 -17.89 29.25 12.06
N ALA A 458 -18.57 28.16 12.38
CA ALA A 458 -17.92 26.98 12.96
C ALA A 458 -16.92 26.30 12.01
N LYS A 459 -17.07 26.45 10.68
CA LYS A 459 -16.12 25.89 9.71
C LYS A 459 -14.82 26.67 9.76
N ASP A 460 -14.92 28.00 9.79
CA ASP A 460 -13.77 28.90 9.88
C ASP A 460 -13.08 28.76 11.23
N LYS A 461 -13.85 28.65 12.32
CA LYS A 461 -13.31 28.34 13.65
C LYS A 461 -12.48 27.05 13.66
N ASN A 462 -13.01 25.97 13.10
CA ASN A 462 -12.28 24.70 13.00
C ASN A 462 -11.05 24.80 12.10
N TYR A 463 -11.16 25.49 10.97
CA TYR A 463 -10.04 25.75 10.07
C TYR A 463 -8.90 26.52 10.77
N PHE A 464 -9.21 27.65 11.44
CA PHE A 464 -8.21 28.44 12.14
C PHE A 464 -7.58 27.71 13.33
N ASN A 465 -8.32 26.85 14.03
CA ASN A 465 -7.74 25.97 15.05
C ASN A 465 -6.66 25.04 14.48
N LYS A 466 -6.84 24.53 13.26
CA LYS A 466 -5.83 23.69 12.56
C LYS A 466 -4.65 24.51 12.07
N ILE A 467 -4.91 25.70 11.52
CA ILE A 467 -3.88 26.66 11.14
C ILE A 467 -3.00 27.05 12.34
N ARG A 468 -3.60 27.29 13.51
CA ARG A 468 -2.86 27.53 14.75
C ARG A 468 -1.93 26.38 15.10
N ALA A 469 -2.44 25.14 15.10
CA ALA A 469 -1.62 23.97 15.41
C ALA A 469 -0.44 23.78 14.43
N LEU A 470 -0.66 24.09 13.14
CA LEU A 470 0.40 24.11 12.14
C LEU A 470 1.43 25.22 12.41
N LYS A 471 0.98 26.42 12.73
CA LYS A 471 1.85 27.56 13.11
C LYS A 471 2.73 27.20 14.30
N GLU A 472 2.14 26.67 15.38
CA GLU A 472 2.89 26.20 16.55
C GLU A 472 3.94 25.14 16.18
N ALA A 473 3.60 24.19 15.31
CA ALA A 473 4.55 23.19 14.83
C ALA A 473 5.69 23.79 14.00
N ALA A 474 5.41 24.79 13.16
CA ALA A 474 6.42 25.48 12.35
C ALA A 474 7.40 26.30 13.21
N GLU A 475 6.89 26.93 14.26
CA GLU A 475 7.68 27.77 15.19
C GLU A 475 8.49 26.94 16.19
N ASN A 476 8.00 25.76 16.56
CA ASN A 476 8.74 24.84 17.42
C ASN A 476 10.13 24.50 16.85
N SER A 477 11.15 24.49 17.69
CA SER A 477 12.48 24.01 17.27
C SER A 477 12.42 22.55 16.80
N ASN A 478 13.33 22.17 15.92
CA ASN A 478 13.41 20.78 15.44
C ASN A 478 13.58 19.78 16.60
N VAL A 479 14.28 20.17 17.66
CA VAL A 479 14.45 19.36 18.87
C VAL A 479 13.12 19.21 19.61
N LYS A 480 12.33 20.29 19.76
CA LYS A 480 11.01 20.24 20.39
C LYS A 480 10.03 19.39 19.59
N ASN A 481 9.97 19.56 18.28
CA ASN A 481 9.11 18.73 17.41
C ASN A 481 9.49 17.24 17.49
N LYS A 482 10.79 16.91 17.49
CA LYS A 482 11.26 15.52 17.70
C LYS A 482 10.86 14.99 19.07
N ARG A 483 10.96 15.82 20.12
CA ARG A 483 10.56 15.43 21.47
C ARG A 483 9.06 15.12 21.54
N ILE A 484 8.21 16.01 21.01
CA ILE A 484 6.77 15.82 20.97
C ILE A 484 6.43 14.52 20.24
N HIS A 485 7.04 14.32 19.07
CA HIS A 485 6.85 13.12 18.25
C HIS A 485 7.31 11.82 18.93
N ASN A 486 8.33 11.88 19.79
CA ASN A 486 8.93 10.69 20.38
C ASN A 486 8.44 10.36 21.79
N PHE A 487 8.01 11.35 22.56
CA PHE A 487 7.80 11.21 24.01
C PHE A 487 6.47 11.79 24.49
N ASP A 488 6.07 12.95 23.99
CA ASP A 488 4.88 13.63 24.54
C ASP A 488 3.58 13.05 23.96
N GLN A 489 3.65 12.46 22.77
CA GLN A 489 2.57 11.66 22.20
C GLN A 489 2.82 10.16 22.40
N ILE A 490 2.53 9.66 23.61
CA ILE A 490 2.51 8.22 23.91
C ILE A 490 1.48 7.51 23.01
N THR A 491 0.39 8.21 22.67
CA THR A 491 -0.64 7.83 21.69
C THR A 491 -0.67 8.86 20.56
N GLY A 492 -0.66 8.42 19.30
CA GLY A 492 -0.74 9.32 18.14
C GLY A 492 0.56 9.43 17.33
N ASN A 493 0.52 10.23 16.27
CA ASN A 493 1.64 10.42 15.35
C ASN A 493 1.67 11.88 14.91
N TYR A 494 2.37 12.67 15.72
CA TYR A 494 2.47 14.12 15.58
C TYR A 494 2.82 14.58 14.16
N TYR A 495 3.73 13.88 13.48
CA TYR A 495 4.08 14.21 12.10
C TYR A 495 2.97 13.84 11.12
N ALA A 496 2.25 12.73 11.33
CA ALA A 496 1.07 12.43 10.53
C ALA A 496 -0.02 13.48 10.70
N ASP A 497 -0.25 13.99 11.92
CA ASP A 497 -1.21 15.08 12.16
C ASP A 497 -0.78 16.38 11.47
N ILE A 498 0.50 16.75 11.53
CA ILE A 498 1.03 17.92 10.80
C ILE A 498 0.79 17.75 9.29
N GLY A 499 1.16 16.60 8.73
CA GLY A 499 0.96 16.31 7.31
C GLY A 499 -0.52 16.37 6.92
N ALA A 500 -1.39 15.70 7.68
CA ALA A 500 -2.82 15.65 7.40
C ALA A 500 -3.48 17.02 7.50
N ASN A 501 -3.18 17.78 8.56
CA ASN A 501 -3.71 19.13 8.75
C ASN A 501 -3.23 20.08 7.64
N TYR A 502 -1.95 20.01 7.25
CA TYR A 502 -1.42 20.81 6.15
C TYR A 502 -2.15 20.52 4.84
N ILE A 503 -2.32 19.24 4.49
CA ILE A 503 -3.02 18.82 3.27
C ILE A 503 -4.47 19.27 3.30
N ALA A 504 -5.17 19.01 4.40
CA ALA A 504 -6.57 19.36 4.55
C ALA A 504 -6.80 20.88 4.50
N CYS A 505 -6.00 21.67 5.22
CA CYS A 505 -6.12 23.13 5.23
C CYS A 505 -5.82 23.73 3.86
N THR A 506 -4.77 23.27 3.17
CA THR A 506 -4.46 23.73 1.81
C THR A 506 -5.61 23.42 0.85
N THR A 507 -6.17 22.21 0.96
CA THR A 507 -7.27 21.76 0.11
C THR A 507 -8.54 22.56 0.33
N VAL A 508 -8.93 22.79 1.60
CA VAL A 508 -10.11 23.59 1.96
C VAL A 508 -9.92 25.05 1.56
N LEU A 509 -8.73 25.62 1.78
CA LEU A 509 -8.41 26.99 1.35
C LEU A 509 -8.55 27.14 -0.16
N ASN A 510 -8.08 26.17 -0.94
CA ASN A 510 -8.20 26.17 -2.39
C ASN A 510 -9.64 26.08 -2.89
N GLN A 511 -10.60 25.55 -2.09
CA GLN A 511 -12.02 25.60 -2.45
C GLN A 511 -12.63 27.01 -2.29
N ARG A 512 -11.98 27.90 -1.54
CA ARG A 512 -12.44 29.29 -1.33
C ARG A 512 -11.82 30.30 -2.30
N LYS A 513 -10.73 29.93 -2.98
CA LYS A 513 -10.03 30.83 -3.90
C LYS A 513 -10.74 30.86 -5.26
N ASP A 514 -10.83 32.04 -5.86
CA ASP A 514 -11.30 32.20 -7.25
C ASP A 514 -10.35 31.57 -8.27
N LYS A 515 -9.04 31.51 -7.93
CA LYS A 515 -8.01 30.84 -8.72
C LYS A 515 -7.53 29.59 -8.02
N ALA A 516 -7.43 28.48 -8.75
CA ALA A 516 -6.91 27.23 -8.23
C ALA A 516 -5.47 27.42 -7.69
N GLY A 517 -5.29 27.20 -6.38
CA GLY A 517 -3.96 27.15 -5.76
C GLY A 517 -3.20 25.86 -6.08
N ALA A 518 -2.03 25.69 -5.47
CA ALA A 518 -1.24 24.48 -5.66
C ALA A 518 -2.01 23.24 -5.18
N SER A 519 -2.09 22.24 -6.04
CA SER A 519 -2.58 20.91 -5.65
C SER A 519 -1.53 20.21 -4.79
N ILE A 520 -1.92 19.13 -4.09
CA ILE A 520 -0.97 18.34 -3.30
C ILE A 520 -0.89 16.93 -3.85
N LEU A 521 0.33 16.45 -4.06
CA LEU A 521 0.65 15.04 -4.27
C LEU A 521 1.42 14.51 -3.07
N PHE A 522 0.94 13.46 -2.41
CA PHE A 522 1.73 12.79 -1.38
C PHE A 522 1.99 11.32 -1.69
N SER A 523 3.18 10.84 -1.30
CA SER A 523 3.61 9.48 -1.61
C SER A 523 4.45 8.85 -0.50
N CYS A 524 4.23 7.55 -0.29
CA CYS A 524 5.20 6.67 0.35
C CYS A 524 5.82 5.73 -0.69
N LYS A 525 6.81 4.92 -0.29
CA LYS A 525 7.50 3.96 -1.18
C LYS A 525 6.57 3.20 -2.15
N SER A 526 5.50 2.60 -1.63
CA SER A 526 4.49 1.89 -2.43
C SER A 526 3.31 2.76 -2.85
N GLY A 527 3.06 3.92 -2.24
CA GLY A 527 1.82 4.66 -2.43
C GLY A 527 0.59 4.03 -1.78
N LYS A 528 0.71 2.95 -0.99
CA LYS A 528 -0.43 2.22 -0.42
C LYS A 528 -0.56 2.38 1.09
N ASP A 529 0.44 1.94 1.84
CA ASP A 529 0.26 1.74 3.28
C ASP A 529 0.23 3.07 4.06
N ARG A 530 1.36 3.79 4.08
CA ARG A 530 1.44 5.12 4.70
C ARG A 530 0.62 6.17 3.98
N THR A 531 0.46 6.00 2.67
CA THR A 531 -0.30 6.91 1.81
C THR A 531 -1.79 6.76 2.05
N GLY A 532 -2.30 5.52 2.16
CA GLY A 532 -3.68 5.25 2.54
C GLY A 532 -3.98 5.70 3.98
N PHE A 533 -3.04 5.51 4.92
CA PHE A 533 -3.18 6.04 6.27
C PHE A 533 -3.24 7.57 6.31
N MET A 534 -2.34 8.26 5.57
CA MET A 534 -2.38 9.71 5.44
C MET A 534 -3.69 10.17 4.79
N SER A 535 -4.14 9.49 3.73
CA SER A 535 -5.43 9.79 3.07
C SER A 535 -6.60 9.68 4.03
N TYR A 536 -6.65 8.61 4.82
CA TYR A 536 -7.66 8.43 5.85
C TYR A 536 -7.69 9.58 6.88
N LEU A 537 -6.52 10.08 7.30
CA LEU A 537 -6.44 11.22 8.21
C LEU A 537 -6.92 12.51 7.55
N VAL A 538 -6.47 12.78 6.32
CA VAL A 538 -6.85 13.96 5.52
C VAL A 538 -8.36 13.98 5.24
N ASP A 539 -8.93 12.84 4.82
CA ASP A 539 -10.36 12.68 4.56
C ASP A 539 -11.17 13.11 5.80
N GLY A 540 -10.77 12.62 6.98
CA GLY A 540 -11.42 12.99 8.24
C GLY A 540 -11.25 14.46 8.62
N GLU A 541 -10.08 15.05 8.38
CA GLU A 541 -9.85 16.48 8.68
C GLU A 541 -10.64 17.41 7.77
N ILE A 542 -10.71 17.10 6.47
CA ILE A 542 -11.54 17.87 5.52
C ILE A 542 -13.01 17.82 5.94
N ILE A 543 -13.53 16.64 6.31
CA ILE A 543 -14.92 16.49 6.75
C ILE A 543 -15.15 17.26 8.07
N ARG A 544 -14.24 17.17 9.05
CA ARG A 544 -14.36 17.90 10.33
C ARG A 544 -14.37 19.42 10.17
N MET A 545 -13.54 19.96 9.28
CA MET A 545 -13.51 21.39 9.02
C MET A 545 -14.77 21.86 8.29
N THR A 546 -15.28 21.08 7.34
CA THR A 546 -16.44 21.48 6.52
C THR A 546 -17.79 21.16 7.16
N HIS A 547 -17.85 20.19 8.07
CA HIS A 547 -19.05 19.74 8.78
C HIS A 547 -18.79 19.64 10.30
N PRO A 548 -18.53 20.77 10.98
CA PRO A 548 -18.12 20.80 12.39
C PRO A 548 -19.16 20.22 13.36
N ALA A 549 -20.44 20.25 13.00
CA ALA A 549 -21.51 19.63 13.80
C ALA A 549 -21.33 18.11 14.00
N LEU A 550 -20.58 17.45 13.11
CA LEU A 550 -20.26 16.02 13.19
C LEU A 550 -19.08 15.71 14.13
N ASP A 551 -18.45 16.75 14.71
CA ASP A 551 -17.27 16.63 15.58
C ASP A 551 -17.60 16.53 17.08
N ALA A 552 -18.89 16.42 17.45
CA ALA A 552 -19.34 16.35 18.85
C ALA A 552 -18.66 15.23 19.67
N ASP A 553 -18.24 14.14 19.02
CA ASP A 553 -17.51 13.02 19.64
C ASP A 553 -16.00 13.05 19.37
N GLN A 554 -15.40 14.25 19.26
CA GLN A 554 -13.97 14.45 18.97
C GLN A 554 -13.46 13.72 17.72
N GLY A 555 -14.36 13.41 16.78
CA GLY A 555 -14.09 12.69 15.54
C GLY A 555 -14.08 11.16 15.64
N THR A 556 -14.29 10.55 16.81
CA THR A 556 -14.27 9.09 16.98
C THR A 556 -15.25 8.37 16.04
N LYS A 557 -16.49 8.87 15.93
CA LYS A 557 -17.51 8.28 15.02
C LYS A 557 -17.13 8.43 13.55
N LEU A 558 -16.64 9.61 13.14
CA LEU A 558 -16.21 9.88 11.77
C LEU A 558 -15.09 8.93 11.33
N TYR A 559 -14.03 8.85 12.13
CA TYR A 559 -12.87 8.01 11.81
C TYR A 559 -13.22 6.52 11.83
N LYS A 560 -14.12 6.09 12.72
CA LYS A 560 -14.69 4.75 12.66
C LYS A 560 -15.48 4.51 11.38
N ALA A 561 -16.33 5.45 10.96
CA ALA A 561 -17.10 5.33 9.72
C ALA A 561 -16.19 5.25 8.48
N LEU A 562 -15.15 6.09 8.41
CA LEU A 562 -14.14 6.07 7.35
C LEU A 562 -13.39 4.72 7.30
N ALA A 563 -13.03 4.16 8.47
CA ALA A 563 -12.37 2.87 8.54
C ALA A 563 -13.32 1.71 8.15
N CYS A 564 -14.58 1.74 8.58
CA CYS A 564 -15.60 0.74 8.21
C CYS A 564 -15.95 0.81 6.72
N ALA A 565 -16.00 2.01 6.14
CA ALA A 565 -16.20 2.22 4.71
C ALA A 565 -15.13 1.52 3.86
N SER A 566 -13.99 1.15 4.48
CA SER A 566 -13.01 0.24 3.91
C SER A 566 -12.44 0.72 2.57
N HIS A 567 -12.49 2.03 2.31
CA HIS A 567 -12.10 2.60 1.04
C HIS A 567 -10.59 2.48 0.82
N GLN A 568 -9.79 2.92 1.79
CA GLN A 568 -8.33 2.88 1.70
C GLN A 568 -7.77 1.46 1.78
N GLN A 569 -8.41 0.57 2.57
CA GLN A 569 -8.05 -0.84 2.68
C GLN A 569 -8.28 -1.58 1.35
N PHE A 570 -9.43 -1.30 0.72
CA PHE A 570 -9.78 -1.86 -0.57
C PHE A 570 -8.83 -1.35 -1.66
N LEU A 571 -8.62 -0.02 -1.76
CA LEU A 571 -7.68 0.58 -2.71
C LEU A 571 -6.25 0.02 -2.54
N SER A 572 -5.77 -0.14 -1.30
CA SER A 572 -4.45 -0.70 -0.98
C SER A 572 -4.27 -2.17 -1.40
N SER A 573 -5.38 -2.89 -1.52
CA SER A 573 -5.44 -4.29 -1.96
C SER A 573 -5.64 -4.44 -3.46
N LEU A 574 -6.04 -3.36 -4.13
CA LEU A 574 -6.29 -3.27 -5.56
C LEU A 574 -5.18 -2.51 -6.28
N ASN A 575 -5.32 -2.41 -7.60
CA ASN A 575 -4.60 -1.53 -8.52
C ASN A 575 -3.30 -0.92 -7.94
N GLY A 576 -2.22 -1.71 -7.94
CA GLY A 576 -1.01 -1.32 -7.23
C GLY A 576 -0.67 -2.25 -6.07
N GLY A 577 -1.65 -2.88 -5.46
CA GLY A 577 -1.56 -3.91 -4.43
C GLY A 577 -1.29 -5.30 -4.97
N MET A 578 -1.13 -6.26 -4.06
CA MET A 578 -1.21 -7.69 -4.40
C MET A 578 -2.65 -8.11 -4.06
N PRO A 579 -3.48 -8.49 -5.04
CA PRO A 579 -4.89 -8.74 -4.78
C PRO A 579 -5.12 -9.83 -3.74
N GLY A 580 -6.14 -9.64 -2.90
CA GLY A 580 -6.43 -10.48 -1.74
C GLY A 580 -5.67 -10.08 -0.47
N ARG A 581 -4.81 -9.06 -0.52
CA ARG A 581 -4.19 -8.46 0.67
C ARG A 581 -4.94 -7.21 1.12
N PHE A 582 -6.22 -7.40 1.46
CA PHE A 582 -7.10 -6.36 1.99
C PHE A 582 -6.50 -5.69 3.21
N GLY A 583 -6.46 -4.35 3.24
CA GLY A 583 -5.92 -3.58 4.35
C GLY A 583 -4.60 -2.88 4.05
N MET A 584 -4.03 -2.27 5.09
CA MET A 584 -2.75 -1.57 5.04
C MET A 584 -1.75 -2.20 6.00
N LYS A 585 -0.47 -1.91 5.83
CA LYS A 585 0.54 -2.20 6.86
C LYS A 585 0.51 -1.17 7.97
N PRO A 586 0.72 -1.58 9.24
CA PRO A 586 0.78 -0.65 10.36
C PRO A 586 1.88 0.43 10.20
N VAL A 587 1.63 1.61 10.75
CA VAL A 587 2.56 2.75 10.84
C VAL A 587 3.10 2.92 12.26
N ARG A 588 3.96 3.92 12.55
CA ARG A 588 4.49 4.14 13.91
C ARG A 588 3.36 4.37 14.91
N LEU A 589 3.52 3.85 16.14
CA LEU A 589 2.57 4.02 17.23
C LEU A 589 1.17 3.64 16.72
N ASN A 590 1.01 2.34 16.55
CA ASN A 590 -0.15 1.68 16.00
C ASN A 590 -1.49 2.24 16.52
N GLU A 591 -1.56 2.74 17.76
CA GLU A 591 -2.78 3.33 18.35
C GLU A 591 -3.23 4.68 17.75
N THR A 592 -2.63 5.12 16.64
CA THR A 592 -2.89 6.39 15.94
C THR A 592 -4.24 6.53 15.26
N ALA A 593 -5.02 5.46 15.12
CA ALA A 593 -6.41 5.68 14.77
C ALA A 593 -7.07 6.38 15.97
N ARG A 594 -7.72 7.53 15.74
CA ARG A 594 -8.48 8.28 16.76
C ARG A 594 -9.56 7.45 17.47
N SER A 595 -9.70 6.18 17.12
CA SER A 595 -10.26 5.12 17.94
C SER A 595 -9.47 3.80 17.78
N VAL A 596 -9.31 3.05 18.89
CA VAL A 596 -8.73 1.69 18.90
C VAL A 596 -9.49 0.72 17.97
N GLN A 597 -10.79 0.95 17.76
CA GLN A 597 -11.61 0.17 16.83
C GLN A 597 -11.25 0.44 15.37
N ALA A 598 -11.10 1.71 14.99
CA ALA A 598 -10.67 2.08 13.64
C ALA A 598 -9.25 1.56 13.34
N TYR A 599 -8.37 1.49 14.34
CA TYR A 599 -7.04 0.90 14.19
C TYR A 599 -7.11 -0.55 13.70
N LYS A 600 -7.86 -1.40 14.42
CA LYS A 600 -8.01 -2.82 14.03
C LYS A 600 -8.55 -2.93 12.61
N GLN A 601 -9.45 -2.02 12.22
CA GLN A 601 -10.08 -2.01 10.90
C GLN A 601 -9.13 -1.67 9.73
N LEU A 602 -8.12 -0.84 9.98
CA LEU A 602 -7.19 -0.39 8.94
C LEU A 602 -6.09 -1.41 8.66
N PHE A 603 -5.71 -2.22 9.64
CA PHE A 603 -4.52 -3.08 9.61
C PHE A 603 -4.84 -4.56 9.89
N PRO A 604 -5.73 -5.21 9.10
CA PRO A 604 -6.03 -6.64 9.25
C PRO A 604 -4.81 -7.53 8.94
N ARG A 605 -4.81 -8.77 9.45
CA ARG A 605 -3.69 -9.71 9.27
C ARG A 605 -3.51 -10.15 7.82
N THR A 606 -4.57 -10.14 7.02
CA THR A 606 -4.55 -10.29 5.54
C THR A 606 -3.50 -9.42 4.86
N ALA A 607 -3.32 -8.16 5.30
CA ALA A 607 -2.35 -7.21 4.73
C ALA A 607 -0.90 -7.45 5.22
N SER A 608 -0.74 -8.10 6.37
CA SER A 608 0.58 -8.30 7.01
C SER A 608 1.44 -9.36 6.32
N SER A 609 0.80 -10.29 5.60
CA SER A 609 1.45 -11.45 4.98
C SER A 609 2.08 -11.10 3.62
N THR A 610 3.12 -10.24 3.61
CA THR A 610 3.82 -9.92 2.34
C THR A 610 4.94 -10.87 1.94
N VAL A 611 5.38 -11.69 2.89
CA VAL A 611 6.30 -12.80 2.67
C VAL A 611 5.49 -14.01 3.05
N ILE A 612 5.14 -14.87 2.09
CA ILE A 612 4.65 -16.20 2.42
C ILE A 612 5.92 -17.02 2.65
N PRO A 613 6.30 -17.32 3.89
CA PRO A 613 7.44 -18.18 4.15
C PRO A 613 7.16 -19.57 3.57
N PHE A 614 8.25 -20.19 3.14
CA PHE A 614 8.27 -21.54 2.63
C PHE A 614 7.94 -22.57 3.70
#